data_AF-A0A078MA60-F1
#
_entry.id   AF-A0A078MA60-F1
#
_cell.length_a   1.000
_cell.length_b   1.000
_cell.length_c   1.000
_cell.angle_alpha   90.00
_cell.angle_beta   90.00
_cell.angle_gamma   90.00
#
_symmetry.space_group_name_H-M   'P 1'
#
loop_
_entity.id
_entity.type
_entity.pdbx_description
1 polymer ?
#
loop_
_entity_poly.entity_id
_entity_poly.type
_entity_poly.pdbx_seq_one_letter_code
_entity_poly.pdbx_strand_id
1 'polypeptide(L)'
;MRHPMLPWALWLCAGLTLVGCSSQPQPPGGVATRVERELVSHNLLIDAGEQLVLTSPQRTIRVTEQQLHRVTEFDARDRVANSHESHQSLPWDDQPVILIAEDRRFTLRTNHDGVVRLNLLDEQFIDLDFTNLRTIQLVARANPTVVAEQTLLISRELRAVLREAVALVYDNLEESGVEQWVYRIHRLNELGLEEESNQLENMLMVLTIADPELQYEFLQALNADPRP
;
A
#
# COMPACT_ATOMS: atom_id res chain seq x y z
N MET A 1 -22.34 -69.31 -23.60
CA MET A 1 -22.42 -67.99 -22.95
C MET A 1 -21.60 -68.01 -21.67
N ARG A 2 -20.34 -67.60 -21.76
CA ARG A 2 -19.40 -67.44 -20.64
C ARG A 2 -18.50 -66.27 -21.00
N HIS A 3 -18.54 -65.21 -20.19
CA HIS A 3 -17.60 -64.09 -20.28
C HIS A 3 -16.29 -64.46 -19.56
N PRO A 4 -15.12 -64.22 -20.16
CA PRO A 4 -13.90 -63.86 -19.43
C PRO A 4 -13.73 -62.33 -19.53
N MET A 5 -13.71 -61.61 -18.41
CA MET A 5 -12.54 -61.30 -17.58
C MET A 5 -11.44 -60.52 -18.31
N LEU A 6 -11.19 -59.31 -17.78
CA LEU A 6 -10.21 -58.30 -18.18
C LEU A 6 -8.78 -58.87 -18.33
N PRO A 7 -8.03 -58.37 -19.34
CA PRO A 7 -6.58 -58.31 -19.27
C PRO A 7 -6.10 -56.87 -19.42
N TRP A 8 -5.19 -56.40 -18.54
CA TRP A 8 -4.10 -55.44 -18.79
C TRP A 8 -3.88 -54.42 -17.65
N ALA A 9 -3.22 -54.86 -16.60
CA ALA A 9 -2.42 -53.96 -15.76
C ALA A 9 -0.96 -54.35 -15.98
N LEU A 10 -0.28 -53.68 -16.92
CA LEU A 10 1.15 -53.82 -17.16
C LEU A 10 1.82 -52.47 -16.86
N TRP A 11 2.64 -52.52 -15.81
CA TRP A 11 3.97 -51.90 -15.71
C TRP A 11 4.04 -50.40 -15.43
N LEU A 12 4.13 -50.08 -14.13
CA LEU A 12 4.65 -48.83 -13.61
C LEU A 12 6.18 -48.93 -13.39
N CYS A 13 6.90 -48.23 -14.27
CA CYS A 13 8.01 -47.31 -13.99
C CYS A 13 9.15 -47.78 -13.06
N ALA A 14 10.15 -48.44 -13.64
CA ALA A 14 11.54 -48.31 -13.21
C ALA A 14 12.23 -47.25 -14.08
N GLY A 15 12.66 -46.14 -13.46
CA GLY A 15 13.33 -45.05 -14.16
C GLY A 15 13.79 -43.97 -13.18
N LEU A 16 14.78 -44.31 -12.34
CA LEU A 16 15.58 -43.32 -11.61
C LEU A 16 16.36 -42.50 -12.65
N THR A 17 15.86 -41.31 -12.99
CA THR A 17 16.62 -40.33 -13.75
C THR A 17 17.46 -39.53 -12.76
N LEU A 18 18.78 -39.73 -12.83
CA LEU A 18 19.75 -38.84 -12.22
C LEU A 18 19.58 -37.45 -12.88
N VAL A 19 19.08 -36.49 -12.11
CA VAL A 19 19.17 -35.06 -12.46
C VAL A 19 20.63 -34.67 -12.30
N GLY A 20 21.38 -34.79 -13.40
CA GLY A 20 22.65 -34.10 -13.54
C GLY A 20 22.36 -32.62 -13.73
N CYS A 21 22.80 -31.78 -12.79
CA CYS A 21 22.90 -30.35 -13.01
C CYS A 21 23.81 -30.12 -14.22
N SER A 22 23.24 -29.75 -15.36
CA SER A 22 24.03 -29.30 -16.50
C SER A 22 24.65 -27.95 -16.14
N SER A 23 25.90 -27.96 -15.68
CA SER A 23 26.74 -26.78 -15.76
C SER A 23 27.02 -26.53 -17.23
N GLN A 24 26.30 -25.58 -17.82
CA GLN A 24 26.61 -25.10 -19.17
C GLN A 24 28.01 -24.45 -19.10
N PRO A 25 29.02 -24.99 -19.79
CA PRO A 25 30.34 -24.37 -19.78
C PRO A 25 30.22 -22.99 -20.43
N GLN A 26 30.49 -21.93 -19.66
CA GLN A 26 30.70 -20.62 -20.25
C GLN A 26 31.88 -20.73 -21.23
N PRO A 27 31.75 -20.25 -22.48
CA PRO A 27 32.90 -20.19 -23.38
C PRO A 27 34.02 -19.40 -22.69
N PRO A 28 35.30 -19.77 -22.85
CA PRO A 28 36.41 -19.00 -22.31
C PRO A 28 36.59 -17.71 -23.14
N GLY A 29 35.65 -16.78 -22.98
CA GLY A 29 35.80 -15.36 -23.28
C GLY A 29 36.28 -14.69 -22.00
N GLY A 30 37.29 -13.83 -22.11
CA GLY A 30 37.95 -13.22 -20.96
C GLY A 30 36.97 -12.62 -19.96
N VAL A 31 37.29 -12.74 -18.67
CA VAL A 31 36.57 -12.07 -17.58
C VAL A 31 36.36 -10.61 -17.99
N ALA A 32 35.10 -10.15 -18.02
CA ALA A 32 34.79 -8.76 -18.31
C ALA A 32 35.61 -7.86 -17.37
N THR A 33 36.43 -6.98 -17.95
CA THR A 33 37.33 -6.11 -17.16
C THR A 33 36.70 -4.76 -16.87
N ARG A 34 35.76 -4.34 -17.72
CA ARG A 34 35.00 -3.09 -17.59
C ARG A 34 33.54 -3.35 -17.96
N VAL A 35 32.63 -2.77 -17.17
CA VAL A 35 31.18 -2.81 -17.42
C VAL A 35 30.68 -1.38 -17.43
N GLU A 36 30.05 -0.98 -18.52
CA GLU A 36 29.37 0.31 -18.64
C GLU A 36 27.86 0.12 -18.57
N ARG A 37 27.17 1.07 -17.95
CA ARG A 37 25.71 1.10 -17.83
C ARG A 37 25.21 2.44 -18.32
N GLU A 38 24.40 2.41 -19.38
CA GLU A 38 23.72 3.56 -19.94
C GLU A 38 22.23 3.48 -19.61
N LEU A 39 21.67 4.50 -18.97
CA LEU A 39 20.24 4.58 -18.69
C LEU A 39 19.47 4.90 -19.98
N VAL A 40 18.71 3.93 -20.47
CA VAL A 40 17.91 4.01 -21.70
C VAL A 40 16.53 4.59 -21.42
N SER A 41 15.88 4.16 -20.34
CA SER A 41 14.59 4.71 -19.93
C SER A 41 14.45 4.74 -18.41
N HIS A 42 13.66 5.69 -17.92
CA HIS A 42 13.36 5.88 -16.51
C HIS A 42 11.94 6.39 -16.39
N ASN A 43 11.07 5.59 -15.76
CA ASN A 43 9.67 5.90 -15.53
C ASN A 43 9.30 5.68 -14.06
N LEU A 44 8.24 6.34 -13.62
CA LEU A 44 7.60 6.08 -12.33
C LEU A 44 6.24 5.42 -12.57
N LEU A 45 5.82 4.58 -11.63
CA LEU A 45 4.50 3.97 -11.60
C LEU A 45 3.88 4.22 -10.22
N ILE A 46 2.66 4.72 -10.20
CA ILE A 46 1.82 4.79 -9.00
C ILE A 46 0.76 3.71 -9.11
N ASP A 47 0.77 2.76 -8.19
CA ASP A 47 -0.27 1.75 -8.01
C ASP A 47 -1.11 2.12 -6.79
N ALA A 48 -2.35 2.49 -7.03
CA ALA A 48 -3.35 2.80 -6.01
C ALA A 48 -4.47 1.73 -5.94
N GLY A 49 -4.23 0.55 -6.51
CA GLY A 49 -5.20 -0.53 -6.67
C GLY A 49 -6.02 -0.42 -7.96
N GLU A 50 -6.67 -1.53 -8.33
CA GLU A 50 -7.48 -1.62 -9.56
C GLU A 50 -8.68 -0.66 -9.56
N GLN A 51 -9.29 -0.45 -8.39
CA GLN A 51 -10.43 0.44 -8.24
C GLN A 51 -9.96 1.86 -7.95
N LEU A 52 -10.01 2.72 -8.97
CA LEU A 52 -9.68 4.15 -8.87
C LEU A 52 -10.77 5.00 -8.18
N VAL A 53 -11.63 4.36 -7.39
CA VAL A 53 -12.66 4.99 -6.58
C VAL A 53 -12.43 4.62 -5.13
N LEU A 54 -12.19 5.62 -4.29
CA LEU A 54 -12.09 5.46 -2.84
C LEU A 54 -13.48 5.29 -2.25
N THR A 55 -13.66 4.17 -1.56
CA THR A 55 -14.86 3.81 -0.78
C THR A 55 -14.58 3.75 0.72
N SER A 56 -13.31 3.84 1.13
CA SER A 56 -12.81 3.92 2.50
C SER A 56 -11.87 5.14 2.60
N PRO A 57 -11.75 5.78 3.77
CA PRO A 57 -10.79 6.87 3.97
C PRO A 57 -9.35 6.41 3.76
N GLN A 58 -9.09 5.12 3.88
CA GLN A 58 -7.76 4.54 3.82
C GLN A 58 -7.46 3.89 2.47
N ARG A 59 -6.22 4.07 1.99
CA ARG A 59 -5.70 3.37 0.81
C ARG A 59 -4.19 3.18 0.89
N THR A 60 -3.74 1.96 0.65
CA THR A 60 -2.33 1.68 0.38
C THR A 60 -2.00 2.06 -1.05
N ILE A 61 -0.98 2.91 -1.23
CA ILE A 61 -0.47 3.33 -2.53
C ILE A 61 0.99 2.93 -2.60
N ARG A 62 1.40 2.28 -3.69
CA ARG A 62 2.79 1.91 -3.96
C ARG A 62 3.32 2.75 -5.12
N VAL A 63 4.53 3.24 -4.96
CA VAL A 63 5.26 3.93 -6.03
C VAL A 63 6.51 3.13 -6.34
N THR A 64 6.71 2.84 -7.63
CA THR A 64 7.84 2.06 -8.14
C THR A 64 8.55 2.86 -9.21
N GLU A 65 9.88 2.90 -9.12
CA GLU A 65 10.73 3.41 -10.19
C GLU A 65 11.17 2.27 -11.09
N GLN A 66 11.02 2.46 -12.40
CA GLN A 66 11.40 1.50 -13.43
C GLN A 66 12.50 2.09 -14.29
N GLN A 67 13.66 1.44 -14.30
CA GLN A 67 14.81 1.83 -15.10
C GLN A 67 15.16 0.71 -16.09
N LEU A 68 15.41 1.10 -17.34
CA LEU A 68 16.02 0.23 -18.35
C LEU A 68 17.45 0.70 -18.59
N HIS A 69 18.40 -0.19 -18.38
CA HIS A 69 19.81 0.06 -18.66
C HIS A 69 20.28 -0.78 -19.84
N ARG A 70 21.10 -0.17 -20.71
CA ARG A 70 21.95 -0.92 -21.62
C ARG A 70 23.26 -1.18 -20.92
N VAL A 71 23.57 -2.46 -20.74
CA VAL A 71 24.80 -2.92 -20.10
C VAL A 71 25.75 -3.40 -21.18
N THR A 72 26.93 -2.79 -21.26
CA THR A 72 27.98 -3.15 -22.22
C THR A 72 29.22 -3.60 -21.46
N GLU A 73 29.69 -4.81 -21.77
CA GLU A 73 30.85 -5.42 -21.14
C GLU A 73 32.02 -5.43 -22.11
N PHE A 74 33.20 -5.07 -21.62
CA PHE A 74 34.42 -4.97 -22.42
C PHE A 74 35.47 -5.99 -21.97
N ASP A 75 36.17 -6.58 -22.94
CA ASP A 75 37.31 -7.47 -22.71
C ASP A 75 38.57 -6.68 -22.29
N ALA A 76 39.64 -7.39 -21.96
CA ALA A 76 40.92 -6.78 -21.56
C ALA A 76 41.59 -5.94 -22.67
N ARG A 77 41.09 -5.99 -23.91
CA ARG A 77 41.56 -5.19 -25.06
C ARG A 77 40.59 -4.06 -25.40
N ASP A 78 39.67 -3.76 -24.49
CA ASP A 78 38.64 -2.73 -24.61
C ASP A 78 37.67 -2.92 -25.79
N ARG A 79 37.46 -4.17 -26.20
CA ARG A 79 36.46 -4.52 -27.21
C ARG A 79 35.18 -4.95 -26.54
N VAL A 80 34.04 -4.60 -27.14
CA VAL A 80 32.73 -5.06 -26.69
C VAL A 80 32.71 -6.60 -26.75
N ALA A 81 32.62 -7.20 -25.58
CA ALA A 81 32.50 -8.64 -25.41
C ALA A 81 31.02 -9.07 -25.35
N ASN A 82 30.18 -8.28 -24.70
CA ASN A 82 28.75 -8.52 -24.55
C ASN A 82 27.98 -7.20 -24.46
N SER A 83 26.72 -7.20 -24.90
CA SER A 83 25.80 -6.08 -24.70
C SER A 83 24.38 -6.61 -24.53
N HIS A 84 23.70 -6.20 -23.47
CA HIS A 84 22.34 -6.63 -23.17
C HIS A 84 21.54 -5.53 -22.46
N GLU A 85 20.22 -5.70 -22.42
CA GLU A 85 19.33 -4.83 -21.66
C GLU A 85 19.09 -5.40 -20.26
N SER A 86 19.05 -4.53 -19.26
CA SER A 86 18.82 -4.85 -17.86
C SER A 86 17.70 -3.98 -17.32
N HIS A 87 16.63 -4.62 -16.86
CA HIS A 87 15.51 -3.96 -16.21
C HIS A 87 15.71 -3.94 -14.70
N GLN A 88 15.46 -2.79 -14.10
CA GLN A 88 15.49 -2.62 -12.65
C GLN A 88 14.18 -1.99 -12.18
N SER A 89 13.57 -2.58 -11.16
CA SER A 89 12.42 -2.04 -10.44
C SER A 89 12.86 -1.70 -9.03
N LEU A 90 12.76 -0.43 -8.66
CA LEU A 90 13.17 0.09 -7.36
C LEU A 90 11.95 0.59 -6.60
N PRO A 91 11.87 0.36 -5.27
CA PRO A 91 10.90 1.08 -4.46
C PRO A 91 11.20 2.58 -4.53
N TRP A 92 10.14 3.40 -4.51
CA TRP A 92 10.26 4.84 -4.32
C TRP A 92 10.64 5.13 -2.85
N ASP A 93 11.85 4.75 -2.44
CA ASP A 93 12.28 4.69 -1.04
C ASP A 93 12.45 6.09 -0.42
N ASP A 94 11.70 6.34 0.66
CA ASP A 94 11.79 7.54 1.49
C ASP A 94 11.57 8.85 0.71
N GLN A 95 10.87 8.75 -0.41
CA GLN A 95 10.65 9.85 -1.35
C GLN A 95 9.26 10.48 -1.17
N PRO A 96 9.09 11.76 -1.58
CA PRO A 96 7.81 12.43 -1.50
C PRO A 96 6.82 11.90 -2.56
N VAL A 97 5.55 11.88 -2.17
CA VAL A 97 4.39 11.78 -3.07
C VAL A 97 3.49 12.96 -2.74
N ILE A 98 3.21 13.80 -3.74
CA ILE A 98 2.35 14.97 -3.54
C ILE A 98 0.90 14.57 -3.77
N LEU A 99 0.04 14.81 -2.78
CA LEU A 99 -1.40 14.72 -2.92
C LEU A 99 -1.95 16.11 -3.21
N ILE A 100 -2.77 16.23 -4.25
CA ILE A 100 -3.47 17.46 -4.64
C ILE A 100 -4.96 17.25 -4.44
N ALA A 101 -5.58 18.14 -3.67
CA ALA A 101 -7.00 18.17 -3.39
C ALA A 101 -7.44 19.63 -3.22
N GLU A 102 -8.52 20.05 -3.90
CA GLU A 102 -9.10 21.40 -3.76
C GLU A 102 -8.05 22.53 -3.93
N ASP A 103 -7.18 22.39 -4.94
CA ASP A 103 -6.05 23.28 -5.22
C ASP A 103 -4.97 23.36 -4.12
N ARG A 104 -5.11 22.60 -3.03
CA ARG A 104 -4.12 22.42 -1.97
C ARG A 104 -3.19 21.27 -2.30
N ARG A 105 -1.94 21.35 -1.81
CA ARG A 105 -0.91 20.32 -1.95
C ARG A 105 -0.48 19.83 -0.59
N PHE A 106 -0.41 18.51 -0.43
CA PHE A 106 0.01 17.82 0.78
C PHE A 106 1.18 16.92 0.43
N THR A 107 2.23 16.93 1.26
CA THR A 107 3.40 16.09 1.05
C THR A 107 3.24 14.82 1.87
N LEU A 108 3.05 13.71 1.18
CA LEU A 108 3.15 12.38 1.75
C LEU A 108 4.57 11.83 1.57
N ARG A 109 4.95 10.85 2.38
CA ARG A 109 6.25 10.19 2.28
C ARG A 109 6.07 8.68 2.24
N THR A 110 6.71 8.04 1.27
CA THR A 110 6.76 6.58 1.20
C THR A 110 7.70 6.01 2.26
N ASN A 111 7.48 4.75 2.62
CA ASN A 111 8.43 3.97 3.40
C ASN A 111 9.52 3.34 2.49
N HIS A 112 10.36 2.49 3.08
CA HIS A 112 11.44 1.80 2.36
C HIS A 112 10.98 0.85 1.24
N ASP A 113 9.72 0.41 1.28
CA ASP A 113 9.12 -0.44 0.25
C ASP A 113 8.44 0.39 -0.86
N GLY A 114 8.57 1.72 -0.84
CA GLY A 114 7.90 2.63 -1.76
C GLY A 114 6.40 2.75 -1.50
N VAL A 115 5.93 2.44 -0.29
CA VAL A 115 4.52 2.42 0.08
C VAL A 115 4.16 3.63 0.93
N VAL A 116 3.04 4.27 0.62
CA VAL A 116 2.37 5.25 1.48
C VAL A 116 0.98 4.74 1.84
N ARG A 117 0.60 4.87 3.10
CA ARG A 117 -0.77 4.62 3.55
C ARG A 117 -1.49 5.97 3.62
N LEU A 118 -2.34 6.23 2.65
CA LEU A 118 -3.24 7.38 2.69
C LEU A 118 -4.32 7.12 3.72
N ASN A 119 -4.57 8.06 4.62
CA ASN A 119 -5.81 8.15 5.37
C ASN A 119 -6.37 9.58 5.24
N LEU A 120 -7.55 9.72 4.64
CA LEU A 120 -8.21 11.02 4.48
C LEU A 120 -8.72 11.63 5.80
N LEU A 121 -8.64 10.88 6.91
CA LEU A 121 -8.91 11.37 8.26
C LEU A 121 -7.65 11.82 9.00
N ASP A 122 -6.44 11.78 8.39
CA ASP A 122 -5.26 12.36 9.01
C ASP A 122 -5.43 13.88 9.21
N GLU A 123 -4.84 14.42 10.28
CA GLU A 123 -4.98 15.83 10.71
C GLU A 123 -4.75 16.86 9.60
N GLN A 124 -3.85 16.59 8.66
CA GLN A 124 -3.56 17.50 7.56
C GLN A 124 -4.73 17.64 6.55
N PHE A 125 -5.67 16.70 6.52
CA PHE A 125 -6.76 16.63 5.55
C PHE A 125 -8.12 17.04 6.11
N ILE A 126 -8.28 17.16 7.43
CA ILE A 126 -9.59 17.37 8.07
C ILE A 126 -10.26 18.69 7.67
N ASP A 127 -9.46 19.67 7.23
CA ASP A 127 -9.94 20.98 6.75
C ASP A 127 -10.39 20.97 5.27
N LEU A 128 -10.34 19.83 4.58
CA LEU A 128 -10.86 19.71 3.22
C LEU A 128 -12.40 19.78 3.22
N ASP A 129 -12.99 20.34 2.17
CA ASP A 129 -14.44 20.32 2.00
C ASP A 129 -14.91 18.94 1.49
N PHE A 130 -15.06 18.00 2.43
CA PHE A 130 -15.56 16.65 2.12
C PHE A 130 -16.95 16.64 1.46
N THR A 131 -17.72 17.73 1.49
CA THR A 131 -18.95 17.81 0.70
C THR A 131 -18.64 17.82 -0.79
N ASN A 132 -17.58 18.52 -1.20
CA ASN A 132 -17.23 18.76 -2.60
C ASN A 132 -15.96 18.04 -3.07
N LEU A 133 -15.23 17.37 -2.19
CA LEU A 133 -14.02 16.61 -2.49
C LEU A 133 -14.30 15.37 -3.37
N ARG A 134 -14.39 15.57 -4.69
CA ARG A 134 -14.71 14.50 -5.66
C ARG A 134 -13.51 13.68 -6.10
N THR A 135 -12.33 14.27 -6.05
CA THR A 135 -11.10 13.67 -6.56
C THR A 135 -9.91 14.10 -5.74
N ILE A 136 -8.92 13.21 -5.64
CA ILE A 136 -7.55 13.56 -5.28
C ILE A 136 -6.63 13.15 -6.42
N GLN A 137 -5.52 13.86 -6.57
CA GLN A 137 -4.46 13.51 -7.51
C GLN A 137 -3.17 13.24 -6.75
N LEU A 138 -2.53 12.12 -7.04
CA LEU A 138 -1.23 11.72 -6.52
C LEU A 138 -0.17 12.03 -7.58
N VAL A 139 0.95 12.61 -7.17
CA VAL A 139 2.05 12.96 -8.06
C VAL A 139 3.37 12.51 -7.44
N ALA A 140 4.08 11.63 -8.14
CA ALA A 140 5.45 11.23 -7.82
C ALA A 140 6.39 11.80 -8.89
N ARG A 141 7.53 12.33 -8.48
CA ARG A 141 8.45 13.04 -9.37
C ARG A 141 9.90 12.74 -9.02
N ALA A 142 10.64 12.15 -9.96
CA ALA A 142 12.07 11.93 -9.83
C ALA A 142 12.89 13.11 -10.35
N ASN A 143 12.45 13.73 -11.44
CA ASN A 143 13.06 14.91 -12.02
C ASN A 143 12.01 15.67 -12.86
N PRO A 144 12.32 16.82 -13.48
CA PRO A 144 11.33 17.60 -14.23
C PRO A 144 10.64 16.84 -15.38
N THR A 145 11.27 15.80 -15.94
CA THR A 145 10.76 15.02 -17.08
C THR A 145 10.19 13.66 -16.70
N VAL A 146 10.55 13.12 -15.53
CA VAL A 146 10.08 11.82 -15.04
C VAL A 146 9.10 12.04 -13.89
N VAL A 147 7.82 11.93 -14.24
CA VAL A 147 6.68 12.18 -13.36
C VAL A 147 5.65 11.06 -13.57
N ALA A 148 5.05 10.59 -12.48
CA ALA A 148 3.84 9.78 -12.52
C ALA A 148 2.71 10.51 -11.81
N GLU A 149 1.51 10.40 -12.37
CA GLU A 149 0.30 11.00 -11.83
C GLU A 149 -0.82 9.95 -11.78
N GLN A 150 -1.58 9.93 -10.69
CA GLN A 150 -2.73 9.05 -10.53
C GLN A 150 -3.88 9.82 -9.89
N THR A 151 -5.02 9.85 -10.57
CA THR A 151 -6.26 10.45 -10.02
C THR A 151 -7.12 9.37 -9.41
N LEU A 152 -7.64 9.63 -8.20
CA LEU A 152 -8.60 8.80 -7.51
C LEU A 152 -9.90 9.58 -7.34
N LEU A 153 -11.03 8.95 -7.69
CA LEU A 153 -12.35 9.47 -7.41
C LEU A 153 -12.73 9.16 -5.96
N ILE A 154 -13.53 10.01 -5.34
CA ILE A 154 -14.08 9.78 -4.01
C ILE A 154 -15.56 9.49 -4.14
N SER A 155 -16.00 8.36 -3.61
CA SER A 155 -17.42 8.00 -3.66
C SER A 155 -18.27 9.01 -2.88
N ARG A 156 -19.57 9.07 -3.21
CA ARG A 156 -20.50 9.93 -2.49
C ARG A 156 -20.68 9.45 -1.05
N GLU A 157 -20.68 8.14 -0.87
CA GLU A 157 -20.83 7.44 0.40
C GLU A 157 -19.64 7.76 1.31
N LEU A 158 -18.42 7.66 0.80
CA LEU A 158 -17.21 8.00 1.54
C LEU A 158 -17.18 9.48 1.95
N ARG A 159 -17.58 10.40 1.06
CA ARG A 159 -17.72 11.82 1.41
C ARG A 159 -18.69 12.06 2.56
N ALA A 160 -19.80 11.32 2.60
CA ALA A 160 -20.74 11.42 3.72
C ALA A 160 -20.12 10.90 5.03
N VAL A 161 -19.43 9.75 4.97
CA VAL A 161 -18.69 9.17 6.10
C VAL A 161 -17.62 10.12 6.64
N LEU A 162 -16.79 10.69 5.76
CA LEU A 162 -15.70 11.59 6.16
C LEU A 162 -16.20 12.80 6.96
N ARG A 163 -17.30 13.44 6.52
CA ARG A 163 -17.86 14.60 7.23
C ARG A 163 -18.32 14.27 8.64
N GLU A 164 -18.93 13.10 8.80
CA GLU A 164 -19.41 12.66 10.10
C GLU A 164 -18.25 12.23 11.00
N ALA A 165 -17.31 11.48 10.44
CA ALA A 165 -16.14 10.96 11.15
C ALA A 165 -15.24 12.05 11.73
N VAL A 166 -15.05 13.18 11.02
CA VAL A 166 -14.24 14.31 11.53
C VAL A 166 -14.75 14.79 12.89
N ALA A 167 -16.06 15.01 13.04
CA ALA A 167 -16.64 15.45 14.31
C ALA A 167 -16.46 14.37 15.41
N LEU A 168 -16.67 13.09 15.05
CA LEU A 168 -16.53 12.00 16.02
C LEU A 168 -15.11 11.87 16.57
N VAL A 169 -14.10 12.04 15.70
CA VAL A 169 -12.68 11.87 16.04
C VAL A 169 -12.10 13.12 16.72
N TYR A 170 -12.42 14.32 16.22
CA TYR A 170 -11.70 15.54 16.57
C TYR A 170 -12.46 16.52 17.47
N ASP A 171 -13.77 16.37 17.67
CA ASP A 171 -14.49 17.24 18.61
C ASP A 171 -13.96 17.04 20.04
N ASN A 172 -13.95 18.12 20.83
CA ASN A 172 -13.40 18.11 22.20
C ASN A 172 -13.99 16.95 23.04
N LEU A 173 -13.09 16.14 23.61
CA LEU A 173 -13.44 15.02 24.48
C LEU A 173 -13.62 15.44 25.94
N GLU A 174 -12.92 16.48 26.40
CA GLU A 174 -12.88 16.91 27.81
C GLU A 174 -14.23 17.44 28.30
N GLU A 175 -15.02 18.01 27.39
CA GLU A 175 -16.35 18.55 27.70
C GLU A 175 -17.47 17.50 27.61
N SER A 176 -17.13 16.27 27.23
CA SER A 176 -18.10 15.21 26.96
C SER A 176 -18.01 14.10 28.02
N GLY A 177 -19.17 13.52 28.36
CA GLY A 177 -19.25 12.41 29.31
C GLY A 177 -18.99 11.05 28.67
N VAL A 178 -18.86 10.02 29.52
CA VAL A 178 -18.60 8.62 29.11
C VAL A 178 -19.57 8.11 28.05
N GLU A 179 -20.87 8.43 28.16
CA GLU A 179 -21.88 8.02 27.17
C GLU A 179 -21.56 8.53 25.76
N GLN A 180 -21.06 9.78 25.65
CA GLN A 180 -20.71 10.38 24.36
C GLN A 180 -19.46 9.75 23.77
N TRP A 181 -18.48 9.38 24.60
CA TRP A 181 -17.28 8.67 24.16
C TRP A 181 -17.63 7.30 23.57
N VAL A 182 -18.45 6.53 24.28
CA VAL A 182 -18.92 5.21 23.83
C VAL A 182 -19.77 5.33 22.57
N TYR A 183 -20.65 6.33 22.48
CA TYR A 183 -21.37 6.63 21.24
C TYR A 183 -20.43 6.87 20.06
N ARG A 184 -19.37 7.68 20.24
CA ARG A 184 -18.41 7.97 19.16
C ARG A 184 -17.70 6.71 18.67
N ILE A 185 -17.23 5.85 19.59
CA ILE A 185 -16.60 4.56 19.27
C ILE A 185 -17.56 3.69 18.45
N HIS A 186 -18.78 3.45 18.94
CA HIS A 186 -19.76 2.63 18.21
C HIS A 186 -20.13 3.25 16.87
N ARG A 187 -20.30 4.57 16.81
CA ARG A 187 -20.68 5.24 15.57
C ARG A 187 -19.58 5.15 14.51
N LEU A 188 -18.30 5.24 14.89
CA LEU A 188 -17.18 4.99 13.99
C LEU A 188 -17.22 3.54 13.45
N ASN A 189 -17.47 2.55 14.30
CA ASN A 189 -17.64 1.16 13.86
C ASN A 189 -18.82 0.98 12.89
N GLU A 190 -19.97 1.60 13.16
CA GLU A 190 -21.14 1.57 12.26
C GLU A 190 -20.85 2.19 10.88
N LEU A 191 -19.96 3.18 10.83
CA LEU A 191 -19.49 3.80 9.59
C LEU A 191 -18.41 2.96 8.87
N GLY A 192 -18.00 1.82 9.44
CA GLY A 192 -16.94 0.96 8.92
C GLY A 192 -15.53 1.48 9.18
N LEU A 193 -15.36 2.35 10.18
CA LEU A 193 -14.11 2.99 10.58
C LEU A 193 -13.50 2.29 11.80
N GLU A 194 -13.21 1.01 11.65
CA GLU A 194 -12.71 0.16 12.74
C GLU A 194 -11.38 0.65 13.31
N GLU A 195 -10.48 1.16 12.46
CA GLU A 195 -9.19 1.67 12.93
C GLU A 195 -9.35 2.93 13.76
N GLU A 196 -10.13 3.90 13.27
CA GLU A 196 -10.39 5.15 13.98
C GLU A 196 -11.15 4.90 15.28
N SER A 197 -12.10 3.96 15.28
CA SER A 197 -12.78 3.49 16.49
C SER A 197 -11.78 2.93 17.51
N ASN A 198 -10.91 2.01 17.09
CA ASN A 198 -9.91 1.40 17.96
C ASN A 198 -8.89 2.42 18.47
N GLN A 199 -8.49 3.39 17.64
CA GLN A 199 -7.60 4.47 18.06
C GLN A 199 -8.24 5.34 19.14
N LEU A 200 -9.52 5.73 18.95
CA LEU A 200 -10.27 6.51 19.93
C LEU A 200 -10.44 5.74 21.26
N GLU A 201 -10.84 4.46 21.19
CA GLU A 201 -10.95 3.60 22.37
C GLU A 201 -9.63 3.52 23.14
N ASN A 202 -8.52 3.23 22.45
CA ASN A 202 -7.20 3.14 23.07
C ASN A 202 -6.77 4.47 23.70
N MET A 203 -7.03 5.61 23.02
CA MET A 203 -6.75 6.93 23.58
C MET A 203 -7.53 7.17 24.87
N LEU A 204 -8.83 6.85 24.89
CA LEU A 204 -9.68 7.00 26.08
C LEU A 204 -9.28 6.06 27.21
N MET A 205 -8.86 4.83 26.91
CA MET A 205 -8.29 3.91 27.88
C MET A 205 -7.03 4.48 28.55
N VAL A 206 -6.18 5.16 27.78
CA VAL A 206 -4.98 5.83 28.31
C VAL A 206 -5.34 7.07 29.12
N LEU A 207 -6.28 7.90 28.66
CA LEU A 207 -6.70 9.12 29.36
C LEU A 207 -7.35 8.84 30.72
N THR A 208 -8.08 7.74 30.83
CA THR A 208 -8.80 7.36 32.06
C THR A 208 -7.93 6.61 33.07
N ILE A 209 -6.68 6.22 32.72
CA ILE A 209 -5.86 5.34 33.57
C ILE A 209 -5.55 5.91 34.97
N ALA A 210 -5.55 7.24 35.11
CA ALA A 210 -5.27 7.92 36.37
C ALA A 210 -6.50 8.01 37.30
N ASP A 211 -7.69 7.67 36.81
CA ASP A 211 -8.96 7.71 37.54
C ASP A 211 -9.67 6.34 37.44
N PRO A 212 -9.46 5.44 38.43
CA PRO A 212 -10.03 4.09 38.39
C PRO A 212 -11.57 4.03 38.38
N GLU A 213 -12.25 5.04 38.96
CA GLU A 213 -13.71 5.09 38.96
C GLU A 213 -14.24 5.42 37.56
N LEU A 214 -13.67 6.46 36.94
CA LEU A 214 -13.99 6.84 35.57
C LEU A 214 -13.64 5.73 34.57
N GLN A 215 -12.50 5.07 34.74
CA GLN A 215 -12.09 3.95 33.89
C GLN A 215 -13.06 2.77 34.01
N TYR A 216 -13.54 2.46 35.21
CA TYR A 216 -14.55 1.43 35.42
C TYR A 216 -15.88 1.79 34.75
N GLU A 217 -16.35 3.03 34.92
CA GLU A 217 -17.56 3.53 34.27
C GLU A 217 -17.47 3.42 32.75
N PHE A 218 -16.35 3.85 32.16
CA PHE A 218 -16.09 3.76 30.72
C PHE A 218 -16.12 2.32 30.21
N LEU A 219 -15.39 1.41 30.85
CA LEU A 219 -15.39 0.00 30.45
C LEU A 219 -16.76 -0.66 30.61
N GLN A 220 -17.52 -0.31 31.65
CA GLN A 220 -18.88 -0.82 31.82
C GLN A 220 -19.80 -0.33 30.71
N ALA A 221 -19.74 0.96 30.38
CA ALA A 221 -20.56 1.56 29.33
C ALA A 221 -20.20 1.00 27.94
N LEU A 222 -18.92 0.77 27.65
CA LEU A 222 -18.46 0.20 26.38
C LEU A 222 -18.92 -1.25 26.16
N ASN A 223 -19.00 -2.05 27.23
CA ASN A 223 -19.48 -3.43 27.18
C ASN A 223 -21.01 -3.53 27.22
N ALA A 224 -21.71 -2.44 27.53
CA ALA A 224 -23.16 -2.41 27.47
C ALA A 224 -23.58 -2.32 26.00
N ASP A 225 -24.47 -3.23 25.59
CA ASP A 225 -25.03 -3.28 24.23
C ASP A 225 -25.53 -1.88 23.83
N PRO A 226 -25.13 -1.32 22.67
CA PRO A 226 -25.61 -0.02 22.23
C PRO A 226 -27.13 -0.06 22.17
N ARG A 227 -27.79 0.63 23.10
CA ARG A 227 -29.26 0.62 23.18
C ARG A 227 -29.81 1.20 21.87
N PRO A 228 -30.86 0.57 21.30
CA PRO A 228 -31.43 0.94 20.00
C PRO A 228 -32.02 2.35 19.97
#